data_AF-A0A9R1NYE8-F1
#
_entry.id   AF-A0A9R1NYE8-F1
#
_cell.length_a   1.000
_cell.length_b   1.000
_cell.length_c   1.000
_cell.angle_alpha   90.00
_cell.angle_beta   90.00
_cell.angle_gamma   90.00
#
_symmetry.space_group_name_H-M   'P 1'
#
loop_
_entity.id
_entity.type
_entity.pdbx_description
1 polymer ?
#
loop_
_entity_poly.entity_id
_entity_poly.type
_entity_poly.pdbx_seq_one_letter_code
_entity_poly.pdbx_strand_id
1 'polypeptide(L)' 'MTPWHAIFMFTFDLFQVVGESGLFTPDHVSFVQDAGVKAILVGESLIKQEDPGKAIAGLFGKDISPVSSAV' A
#
# COMPACT_ATOMS: atom_id res chain seq x y z
N MET A 1 -27.81 6.97 8.98
CA MET A 1 -26.91 5.80 9.05
C MET A 1 -27.35 4.93 10.21
N THR A 2 -27.58 3.63 9.99
CA THR A 2 -28.00 2.73 11.08
C THR A 2 -26.80 2.35 11.95
N PRO A 3 -26.98 2.00 13.24
CA PRO A 3 -25.90 1.61 14.14
C PRO A 3 -25.03 0.47 13.58
N TRP A 4 -25.66 -0.40 12.80
CA TRP A 4 -25.02 -1.52 12.10
C TRP A 4 -23.96 -1.08 11.09
N HIS A 5 -24.14 0.05 10.41
CA HIS A 5 -23.11 0.58 9.50
C HIS A 5 -21.88 1.09 10.28
N ALA A 6 -22.08 1.72 11.43
CA ALA A 6 -20.98 2.20 12.26
C ALA A 6 -20.17 1.05 12.87
N ILE A 7 -20.83 0.00 13.37
CA ILE A 7 -20.17 -1.20 13.90
C ILE A 7 -19.38 -1.93 12.80
N PHE A 8 -19.97 -2.06 11.62
CA PHE A 8 -19.32 -2.70 10.47
C PHE A 8 -18.06 -1.94 10.04
N MET A 9 -18.13 -0.60 9.90
CA MET A 9 -16.96 0.20 9.56
C MET A 9 -15.90 0.20 10.68
N PHE A 10 -16.30 0.30 11.95
CA PHE A 10 -15.36 0.31 13.09
C PHE A 10 -14.58 -1.01 13.21
N THR A 11 -15.23 -2.14 12.90
CA THR A 11 -14.57 -3.44 12.88
C THR A 11 -13.54 -3.53 11.74
N PHE A 12 -13.87 -3.03 10.56
CA PHE A 12 -12.94 -3.00 9.42
C PHE A 12 -11.72 -2.12 9.67
N ASP A 13 -11.85 -1.07 10.49
CA ASP A 13 -10.71 -0.23 10.84
C ASP A 13 -9.71 -0.88 11.79
N LEU A 14 -10.13 -1.88 12.57
CA LEU A 14 -9.27 -2.65 13.47
C LEU A 14 -8.44 -3.72 12.76
N PHE A 15 -8.80 -4.12 11.54
CA PHE A 15 -8.07 -5.12 10.77
C PHE A 15 -7.32 -4.48 9.60
N GLN A 16 -6.02 -4.74 9.52
CA GLN A 16 -5.21 -4.27 8.40
C GLN A 16 -5.29 -5.27 7.24
N VAL A 17 -5.89 -4.85 6.13
CA VAL A 17 -5.84 -5.61 4.88
C VAL A 17 -4.52 -5.32 4.17
N VAL A 18 -3.82 -6.38 3.78
CA VAL A 18 -2.53 -6.31 3.08
C VAL A 18 -2.69 -6.89 1.68
N GLY A 19 -2.36 -6.10 0.66
CA GLY A 19 -2.33 -6.55 -0.73
C GLY A 19 -1.04 -7.33 -0.98
N GLU A 20 -1.15 -8.61 -1.31
CA GLU A 20 -0.01 -9.48 -1.57
C GLU A 20 0.03 -9.88 -3.05
N SER A 21 1.24 -9.87 -3.62
CA SER A 21 1.57 -10.37 -4.97
C SER A 21 0.86 -9.63 -6.13
N GLY A 22 1.41 -9.71 -7.34
CA GLY A 22 0.76 -9.15 -8.54
C GLY A 22 0.81 -7.61 -8.72
N LEU A 23 1.49 -6.89 -7.82
CA LEU A 23 1.59 -5.43 -7.86
C LEU A 23 2.89 -5.02 -8.56
N PHE A 24 2.78 -4.58 -9.82
CA PHE A 24 3.93 -4.27 -10.68
C PHE A 24 3.90 -2.84 -11.22
N THR A 25 2.74 -2.18 -11.18
CA THR A 25 2.53 -0.83 -11.71
C THR A 25 1.81 0.04 -10.68
N PRO A 26 1.91 1.38 -10.81
CA PRO A 26 1.12 2.31 -10.01
C PRO A 26 -0.38 2.07 -10.07
N ASP A 27 -0.90 1.63 -11.23
CA ASP A 27 -2.33 1.36 -11.39
C ASP A 27 -2.79 0.20 -10.50
N HIS A 28 -1.96 -0.84 -10.35
CA HIS A 28 -2.26 -1.94 -9.45
C HIS A 28 -2.27 -1.48 -7.98
N VAL A 29 -1.36 -0.58 -7.62
CA VAL A 29 -1.29 0.03 -6.28
C VAL A 29 -2.52 0.89 -6.01
N SER A 30 -2.92 1.74 -6.97
CA SER A 30 -4.12 2.58 -6.85
C SER A 30 -5.37 1.73 -6.69
N PHE A 31 -5.52 0.67 -7.49
CA PHE A 31 -6.66 -0.23 -7.42
C PHE A 31 -6.83 -0.86 -6.03
N VAL A 32 -5.75 -1.36 -5.43
CA VAL A 32 -5.84 -1.97 -4.08
C VAL A 32 -6.03 -0.92 -2.98
N GLN A 33 -5.44 0.27 -3.13
CA GLN A 33 -5.66 1.38 -2.20
C GLN A 33 -7.13 1.83 -2.20
N ASP A 34 -7.73 1.94 -3.38
CA ASP A 34 -9.16 2.29 -3.53
C ASP A 34 -10.08 1.20 -2.97
N ALA A 35 -9.63 -0.05 -2.96
CA ALA A 35 -10.32 -1.17 -2.32
C ALA A 35 -10.18 -1.21 -0.78
N GLY A 36 -9.46 -0.26 -0.18
CA GLY A 36 -9.28 -0.14 1.28
C GLY A 36 -8.08 -0.92 1.84
N VAL A 37 -7.16 -1.37 0.98
CA VAL A 37 -5.90 -1.99 1.41
C VAL A 37 -4.98 -0.93 2.01
N LYS A 38 -4.53 -1.18 3.24
CA LYS A 38 -3.72 -0.23 4.02
C LYS A 38 -2.21 -0.49 3.92
N ALA A 39 -1.81 -1.67 3.47
CA ALA A 39 -0.41 -2.02 3.25
C ALA A 39 -0.24 -2.97 2.06
N ILE A 40 0.94 -2.95 1.46
CA ILE A 40 1.28 -3.78 0.30
C ILE A 40 2.54 -4.58 0.62
N LEU A 41 2.50 -5.89 0.36
CA LEU A 41 3.64 -6.79 0.49
C LEU A 41 4.08 -7.26 -0.89
N VAL A 42 5.28 -6.84 -1.29
CA VAL A 42 5.89 -7.22 -2.56
C VAL A 42 7.21 -7.93 -2.27
N GLY A 43 7.35 -9.15 -2.76
CA GLY A 43 8.53 -9.99 -2.56
C GLY A 43 9.44 -9.99 -3.79
N GLU A 44 9.36 -11.08 -4.57
CA GLU A 44 10.33 -11.44 -5.61
C GLU A 44 10.60 -10.34 -6.65
N SER A 45 9.60 -9.54 -7.01
CA SER A 45 9.75 -8.46 -8.00
C SER A 45 10.55 -7.24 -7.52
N LEU A 46 10.68 -7.04 -6.20
CA LEU A 46 11.54 -6.02 -5.60
C LEU A 46 12.95 -6.54 -5.30
N ILE A 47 13.07 -7.79 -4.83
CA ILE A 47 14.34 -8.38 -4.39
C ILE A 47 15.33 -8.56 -5.55
N LYS A 48 14.82 -8.75 -6.78
CA LYS A 48 15.64 -8.94 -7.98
C LYS A 48 16.11 -7.63 -8.64
N GLN A 49 15.73 -6.48 -8.11
CA GLN A 49 16.08 -5.17 -8.68
C GLN A 49 17.42 -4.69 -8.16
N GLU A 50 18.19 -4.04 -9.02
CA GLU A 50 19.48 -3.44 -8.66
C GLU A 50 19.31 -2.31 -7.64
N ASP A 51 18.19 -1.58 -7.72
CA ASP A 51 17.81 -0.50 -6.81
C ASP A 51 16.36 -0.69 -6.34
N PRO A 52 16.14 -1.37 -5.19
CA PRO A 52 14.82 -1.56 -4.63
C PRO A 52 14.10 -0.25 -4.33
N GLY A 53 14.83 0.82 -3.98
CA GLY A 53 14.24 2.14 -3.70
C GLY A 53 13.59 2.73 -4.93
N LYS A 54 14.26 2.68 -6.09
CA LYS A 54 13.68 3.08 -7.38
C LYS A 54 12.51 2.21 -7.79
N ALA A 55 12.58 0.90 -7.55
CA ALA A 55 11.48 0.00 -7.86
C ALA A 55 10.24 0.33 -7.02
N ILE A 56 10.41 0.65 -5.74
CA ILE A 56 9.31 1.08 -4.88
C ILE A 56 8.78 2.46 -5.31
N ALA A 57 9.65 3.43 -5.60
CA ALA A 57 9.22 4.73 -6.13
C ALA A 57 8.42 4.59 -7.44
N GLY A 58 8.81 3.64 -8.30
CA GLY A 58 8.09 3.27 -9.51
C GLY A 58 6.72 2.65 -9.26
N LEU A 59 6.52 1.94 -8.15
CA LEU A 59 5.21 1.41 -7.74
C LEU A 59 4.29 2.49 -7.17
N PHE A 60 4.83 3.47 -6.44
CA PHE A 60 4.03 4.54 -5.84
C PHE A 60 3.88 5.77 -6.75
N GLY A 61 4.57 5.81 -7.89
CA GLY A 61 4.56 6.94 -8.83
C GLY A 61 5.10 8.25 -8.24
N LYS A 62 5.79 8.18 -7.10
CA LYS A 62 6.35 9.32 -6.36
C LYS A 62 7.53 8.86 -5.52
N ASP A 63 8.42 9.78 -5.17
CA ASP A 63 9.45 9.52 -4.17
C ASP A 63 8.77 9.30 -2.80
N ILE A 64 9.04 8.13 -2.21
CA ILE A 64 8.53 7.76 -0.89
C ILE A 64 9.64 7.68 0.15
N SER A 65 10.82 8.21 -0.18
CA SER A 65 11.94 8.24 0.76
C SER A 65 11.48 9.03 1.98
N PRO A 66 11.72 8.54 3.22
CA PRO A 66 11.40 9.32 4.40
C PRO A 66 12.18 10.63 4.31
N VAL A 67 11.47 11.76 4.20
CA VAL A 67 12.09 13.08 4.30
C VAL A 67 12.76 13.09 5.67
N SER A 68 14.10 13.03 5.68
CA SER A 68 14.89 13.22 6.89
C SER A 68 14.57 14.62 7.40
N SER A 69 13.59 14.70 8.30
CA SER A 69 13.27 15.91 9.04
C SER A 69 14.34 16.03 10.12
N ALA A 70 15.55 16.37 9.69
CA ALA A 70 16.57 16.90 10.56
C ALA A 70 16.17 18.34 10.89
N VAL A 71 15.38 18.49 11.96
CA VAL A 71 15.22 19.71 12.74
C VAL A 71 15.54 19.36 14.18
#